data_AF-A0A6G3TI52-F1
#
_entry.id   AF-A0A6G3TI52-F1
#
_cell.length_a   1.000
_cell.length_b   1.000
_cell.length_c   1.000
_cell.angle_alpha   90.00
_cell.angle_beta   90.00
_cell.angle_gamma   90.00
#
_symmetry.space_group_name_H-M   'P 1'
#
loop_
_entity.id
_entity.type
_entity.pdbx_description
1 polymer ?
#
loop_
_entity_poly.entity_id
_entity_poly.type
_entity_poly.pdbx_seq_one_letter_code
_entity_poly.pdbx_strand_id
1 'polypeptide(L)'
;MPALLPPPRTGADRLLNVEDLTRVEDGERLHALLWRPGPGWRMVSSAVLGGGTGERAWVLNAQVAHGYRRTDPARHLADLA
;
A
#
# COMPACT_ATOMS: atom_id res chain seq x y z
N MET A 1 -5.48 31.06 -15.95
CA MET A 1 -6.58 30.42 -15.19
C MET A 1 -5.98 29.77 -13.96
N PRO A 2 -6.29 30.21 -12.74
CA PRO A 2 -5.82 29.51 -11.54
C PRO A 2 -6.58 28.18 -11.41
N ALA A 3 -5.85 27.07 -11.28
CA ALA A 3 -6.46 25.78 -10.99
C ALA A 3 -7.00 25.81 -9.55
N LEU A 4 -8.30 25.61 -9.38
CA LEU A 4 -8.90 25.43 -8.06
C LEU A 4 -8.46 24.05 -7.55
N LEU A 5 -7.46 24.02 -6.67
CA LEU A 5 -7.08 22.79 -5.99
C LEU A 5 -8.16 22.48 -4.95
N PRO A 6 -8.73 21.26 -4.93
CA PRO A 6 -9.64 20.87 -3.87
C PRO A 6 -8.96 21.02 -2.51
N PRO A 7 -9.68 21.42 -1.45
CA PRO A 7 -9.10 21.60 -0.14
C PRO A 7 -8.37 20.32 0.30
N PRO A 8 -7.15 20.43 0.85
CA PRO A 8 -6.40 19.27 1.29
C PRO A 8 -7.23 18.53 2.33
N ARG A 9 -7.38 17.22 2.14
CA ARG A 9 -8.16 16.37 3.04
C ARG A 9 -7.44 16.08 4.35
N THR A 10 -6.32 16.72 4.65
CA THR A 10 -5.46 16.50 5.81
C THR A 10 -5.96 17.26 7.05
N GLY A 11 -7.09 16.83 7.62
CA GLY A 11 -7.47 17.19 8.99
C GLY A 11 -6.79 16.26 10.00
N ALA A 12 -6.51 16.74 11.22
CA ALA A 12 -5.84 15.99 12.29
C ALA A 12 -6.60 14.71 12.74
N ASP A 13 -7.86 14.62 12.35
CA ASP A 13 -8.83 13.54 12.48
C ASP A 13 -8.73 12.44 11.38
N ARG A 14 -7.73 12.53 10.48
CA ARG A 14 -7.59 11.66 9.29
C ARG A 14 -6.21 10.99 9.15
N LEU A 15 -5.52 10.68 10.24
CA LEU A 15 -4.46 9.66 10.14
C LEU A 15 -5.12 8.37 9.66
N LEU A 16 -4.65 7.84 8.52
CA LEU A 16 -5.18 6.58 7.99
C LEU A 16 -4.88 5.48 9.00
N ASN A 17 -5.92 4.80 9.46
CA ASN A 17 -5.76 3.62 10.30
C ASN A 17 -4.83 2.64 9.58
N VAL A 18 -3.77 2.26 10.29
CA VAL A 18 -2.82 1.26 9.83
C VAL A 18 -3.13 -0.05 10.52
N GLU A 19 -3.27 -1.10 9.73
CA GLU A 19 -3.34 -2.47 10.21
C GLU A 19 -1.95 -3.10 10.09
N ASP A 20 -1.43 -3.65 11.19
CA ASP A 20 -0.24 -4.49 11.20
C ASP A 20 -0.64 -5.94 10.98
N LEU A 21 -0.07 -6.55 9.95
CA LEU A 21 -0.31 -7.93 9.55
C LEU A 21 0.97 -8.72 9.70
N THR A 22 0.87 -9.96 10.16
CA THR A 22 2.01 -10.89 10.21
C THR A 22 1.69 -12.18 9.48
N ARG A 23 2.65 -12.68 8.70
CA ARG A 23 2.58 -13.98 8.04
C ARG A 23 3.84 -14.78 8.27
N VAL A 24 3.77 -16.08 7.99
CA VAL A 24 4.94 -16.95 7.89
C VAL A 24 5.12 -17.35 6.43
N GLU A 25 6.30 -17.09 5.88
CA GLU A 25 6.68 -17.38 4.50
C GLU A 25 8.09 -17.96 4.52
N ASP A 26 8.29 -19.11 3.88
CA ASP A 26 9.59 -19.83 3.86
C ASP A 26 10.23 -20.04 5.25
N GLY A 27 9.39 -20.19 6.29
CA GLY A 27 9.82 -20.36 7.68
C GLY A 27 10.18 -19.05 8.40
N GLU A 28 10.13 -17.91 7.72
CA GLU A 28 10.35 -16.58 8.31
C GLU A 28 9.04 -15.90 8.68
N ARG A 29 9.00 -15.23 9.84
CA ARG A 29 7.88 -14.35 10.20
C ARG A 29 8.10 -12.98 9.59
N LEU A 30 7.19 -12.55 8.70
CA LEU A 30 7.26 -11.29 7.98
C LEU A 30 6.09 -10.39 8.33
N HIS A 31 6.33 -9.07 8.32
CA HIS A 31 5.33 -8.06 8.62
C HIS A 31 4.81 -7.39 7.35
N ALA A 32 3.59 -6.86 7.42
CA ALA A 32 3.05 -5.96 6.42
C ALA A 32 2.18 -4.89 7.07
N LEU A 33 2.18 -3.69 6.48
CA LEU A 33 1.32 -2.60 6.89
C LEU A 33 0.26 -2.34 5.82
N LEU A 34 -0.99 -2.23 6.25
CA LEU A 34 -2.12 -2.03 5.36
C LEU A 34 -2.92 -0.78 5.74
N TRP A 35 -3.12 0.08 4.74
CA TRP A 35 -4.00 1.24 4.83
C TRP A 35 -5.19 1.06 3.91
N ARG A 36 -6.40 1.34 4.41
CA ARG A 36 -7.66 1.28 3.64
C ARG A 36 -8.41 2.63 3.66
N PRO A 37 -7.83 3.68 3.04
CA PRO A 37 -8.41 5.02 2.96
C PRO A 37 -9.75 5.10 2.22
N GLY A 38 -10.11 4.09 1.42
CA GLY A 38 -11.28 4.12 0.54
C GLY A 38 -11.07 4.98 -0.71
N PRO A 39 -12.11 5.17 -1.54
CA PRO A 39 -12.00 5.87 -2.82
C PRO A 39 -11.68 7.36 -2.69
N GLY A 40 -11.23 7.97 -3.79
CA GLY A 40 -11.00 9.40 -3.91
C GLY A 40 -9.67 9.91 -3.34
N TRP A 41 -8.77 9.01 -2.91
CA TRP A 41 -7.41 9.37 -2.54
C TRP A 41 -6.49 9.27 -3.74
N ARG A 42 -5.78 10.36 -4.05
CA ARG A 42 -4.65 10.34 -4.99
C ARG A 42 -3.38 10.10 -4.20
N MET A 43 -2.62 9.09 -4.61
CA MET A 43 -1.42 8.63 -3.93
C MET A 43 -0.24 8.56 -4.90
N VAL A 44 0.96 8.56 -4.35
CA VAL A 44 2.21 8.25 -5.04
C VAL A 44 2.82 7.02 -4.39
N SER A 45 3.30 6.08 -5.22
CA SER A 45 3.89 4.83 -4.74
C SER A 45 5.08 4.42 -5.60
N SER A 46 6.09 3.81 -4.98
CA SER A 46 7.18 3.12 -5.67
C SER A 46 6.98 1.60 -5.72
N ALA A 47 5.82 1.10 -5.29
CA ALA A 47 5.53 -0.32 -5.27
C ALA A 47 5.56 -0.94 -6.68
N VAL A 48 5.99 -2.19 -6.74
CA VAL A 48 6.05 -2.98 -7.99
C VAL A 48 4.67 -3.05 -8.66
N LEU A 49 3.61 -3.18 -7.87
CA LEU A 49 2.23 -3.11 -8.35
C LEU A 49 1.61 -1.79 -7.92
N GLY A 50 1.00 -1.10 -8.89
CA GLY A 50 0.31 0.16 -8.61
C GLY A 50 1.24 1.34 -8.30
N GLY A 51 2.53 1.24 -8.64
CA GLY A 51 3.47 2.36 -8.58
C GLY A 51 3.09 3.55 -9.46
N GLY A 52 3.80 4.66 -9.28
CA GLY A 52 3.48 5.95 -9.87
C GLY A 52 2.41 6.72 -9.10
N THR A 53 1.83 7.72 -9.75
CA THR A 53 0.80 8.59 -9.17
C THR A 53 -0.57 8.22 -9.69
N GLY A 54 -1.56 8.04 -8.81
CA GLY A 54 -2.92 7.70 -9.22
C GLY A 54 -3.87 7.52 -8.05
N GLU A 55 -5.13 7.21 -8.37
CA GLU A 55 -6.12 6.94 -7.32
C GLU A 55 -5.95 5.53 -6.74
N ARG A 56 -5.99 5.40 -5.42
CA ARG A 56 -5.86 4.12 -4.71
C ARG A 56 -6.86 4.06 -3.55
N ALA A 57 -7.54 2.93 -3.42
CA ALA A 57 -8.45 2.67 -2.31
C ALA A 57 -7.76 2.01 -1.11
N TRP A 58 -6.57 1.41 -1.33
CA TRP A 58 -5.77 0.73 -0.33
C TRP A 58 -4.29 0.73 -0.72
N VAL A 59 -3.42 0.54 0.27
CA VAL A 59 -1.97 0.36 0.12
C VAL A 59 -1.51 -0.74 1.06
N LEU A 60 -0.78 -1.72 0.52
CA LEU A 60 -0.08 -2.76 1.29
C LEU A 60 1.43 -2.56 1.13
N ASN A 61 2.14 -2.38 2.23
CA ASN A 61 3.60 -2.41 2.27
C ASN A 61 4.02 -3.68 2.99
N ALA A 62 4.43 -4.68 2.23
CA ALA A 62 4.78 -6.00 2.74
C ALA A 62 6.29 -6.20 2.77
N GLN A 63 6.80 -6.66 3.91
CA GLN A 63 8.14 -7.23 3.98
C GLN A 63 8.19 -8.51 3.14
N VAL A 64 9.34 -8.72 2.52
CA VAL A 64 9.68 -9.94 1.78
C VAL A 64 10.87 -10.63 2.44
N ALA A 65 10.97 -11.95 2.27
CA ALA A 65 12.09 -12.71 2.78
C ALA A 65 13.44 -12.24 2.19
N HIS A 66 14.53 -12.53 2.89
CA HIS A 66 15.86 -12.21 2.38
C HIS A 66 16.11 -12.89 1.02
N GLY A 67 16.69 -12.15 0.08
CA GLY A 67 16.97 -12.69 -1.26
C GLY A 67 15.74 -12.88 -2.14
N TYR A 68 14.63 -12.18 -1.85
CA TYR A 68 13.42 -12.15 -2.68
C TYR A 68 13.74 -11.94 -4.18
N ARG A 69 13.41 -12.96 -4.99
CA ARG A 69 13.67 -13.01 -6.45
C ARG A 69 12.42 -13.35 -7.27
N ARG A 70 11.23 -13.26 -6.68
CA ARG A 70 9.98 -13.53 -7.38
C ARG A 70 9.79 -12.54 -8.53
N THR A 71 9.37 -13.08 -9.67
CA THR A 71 9.06 -12.34 -10.90
C THR A 71 7.54 -12.24 -11.14
N ASP A 72 6.74 -12.77 -10.22
CA ASP A 72 5.27 -12.86 -10.28
C ASP A 72 4.57 -12.03 -9.18
N PRO A 73 4.87 -10.73 -9.04
CA PRO A 73 4.41 -9.92 -7.90
C PRO A 73 2.89 -9.89 -7.74
N ALA A 74 2.12 -9.97 -8.84
CA ALA A 74 0.66 -10.02 -8.80
C ALA A 74 0.12 -11.30 -8.16
N ARG A 75 0.74 -12.45 -8.47
CA ARG A 75 0.39 -13.71 -7.82
C ARG A 75 0.81 -13.69 -6.36
N HIS A 76 2.02 -13.20 -6.07
CA HIS A 76 2.46 -13.06 -4.69
C HIS A 76 1.50 -12.19 -3.87
N LEU A 77 1.07 -11.03 -4.39
CA LEU A 77 0.08 -10.20 -3.72
C LEU A 77 -1.25 -10.94 -3.46
N ALA A 78 -1.72 -11.75 -4.42
CA ALA A 78 -2.94 -12.54 -4.23
C ALA A 78 -2.79 -13.61 -3.14
N ASP A 79 -1.59 -14.15 -2.94
CA ASP A 79 -1.31 -15.09 -1.83
C ASP A 79 -1.27 -14.39 -0.46
N LEU A 80 -1.09 -13.05 -0.43
CA LEU A 80 -1.02 -12.24 0.79
C LEU A 80 -2.39 -11.70 1.27
N ALA A 81 -3.41 -11.70 0.41
CA ALA A 81 -4.64 -10.92 0.59
C ALA A 81 -5.89 -11.78 0.82
#